data_AF-A0A920NZP8-F1
#
_entry.id   AF-A0A920NZP8-F1
#
_cell.length_a   1.000
_cell.length_b   1.000
_cell.length_c   1.000
_cell.angle_alpha   90.00
_cell.angle_beta   90.00
_cell.angle_gamma   90.00
#
_symmetry.space_group_name_H-M   'P 1'
#
loop_
_entity.id
_entity.type
_entity.pdbx_description
1 polymer ?
#
loop_
_entity_poly.entity_id
_entity_poly.type
_entity_poly.pdbx_seq_one_letter_code
_entity_poly.pdbx_strand_id
1 'polypeptide(L)' 'MHNGNLKESIKFFSKMIEKNPNFAEAWNKRATVFYMLGEYDKSMTDINTTLKLEPRPFGAMDG' A
#
# COMPACT_ATOMS: atom_id res chain seq x y z
N MET A 1 16.68 -14.52 7.40
CA MET A 1 16.69 -13.05 7.64
C MET A 1 15.88 -12.36 6.54
N HIS A 2 14.55 -12.27 6.65
CA HIS A 2 13.73 -11.59 5.62
C HIS A 2 13.23 -10.21 6.08
N ASN A 3 13.17 -9.95 7.39
CA ASN A 3 12.63 -8.70 7.94
C ASN A 3 13.49 -7.46 7.67
N GLY A 4 14.80 -7.62 7.38
CA GLY A 4 15.67 -6.50 7.02
C GLY A 4 15.21 -5.82 5.73
N ASN A 5 14.96 -6.63 4.70
CA ASN A 5 14.56 -6.16 3.37
C ASN A 5 13.14 -5.56 3.37
N LEU A 6 12.25 -6.07 4.25
CA LEU A 6 10.89 -5.53 4.39
C LEU A 6 10.91 -4.10 4.97
N LYS A 7 11.78 -3.83 5.95
CA LYS A 7 11.91 -2.46 6.51
C LYS A 7 12.47 -1.46 5.50
N GLU A 8 13.42 -1.88 4.66
CA GLU A 8 13.90 -1.02 3.56
C GLU A 8 12.83 -0.78 2.50
N SER A 9 12.03 -1.81 2.18
CA SER A 9 10.91 -1.69 1.26
C SER A 9 9.88 -0.66 1.75
N ILE A 10 9.56 -0.65 3.04
CA ILE A 10 8.70 0.40 3.64
C ILE A 10 9.29 1.79 3.41
N LYS A 11 10.58 1.99 3.69
CA LYS A 11 11.23 3.29 3.50
C LYS A 11 11.19 3.73 2.03
N PHE A 12 11.41 2.81 1.10
CA PHE A 12 11.36 3.08 -0.33
C PHE A 12 9.96 3.53 -0.78
N PHE A 13 8.92 2.78 -0.40
CA PHE A 13 7.55 3.17 -0.75
C PHE A 13 7.10 4.45 -0.05
N SER A 14 7.52 4.70 1.18
CA SER A 14 7.25 5.97 1.86
C SER A 14 7.84 7.15 1.08
N LYS A 15 9.08 7.07 0.59
CA LYS A 15 9.65 8.12 -0.26
C LYS A 15 8.89 8.32 -1.56
N MET A 16 8.39 7.25 -2.17
CA MET A 16 7.53 7.35 -3.37
C MET A 16 6.22 8.06 -3.07
N ILE A 17 5.61 7.77 -1.92
CA ILE A 17 4.38 8.41 -1.44
C ILE A 17 4.62 9.89 -1.12
N GLU A 18 5.75 10.23 -0.48
CA GLU A 18 6.12 11.63 -0.23
C GLU A 18 6.30 12.41 -1.53
N LYS A 19 6.89 11.78 -2.56
CA LYS A 19 7.09 12.40 -3.88
C LYS A 19 5.79 12.49 -4.68
N ASN A 20 4.93 11.48 -4.61
CA ASN A 20 3.65 11.43 -5.28
C ASN A 20 2.60 10.75 -4.39
N PRO A 21 1.85 11.52 -3.58
CA PRO A 21 0.87 10.96 -2.65
C PRO A 21 -0.30 10.30 -3.38
N ASN A 22 -0.52 10.59 -4.65
CA ASN A 22 -1.58 10.00 -5.46
C ASN A 22 -1.16 8.69 -6.13
N PHE A 23 0.07 8.20 -5.90
CA PHE A 23 0.54 6.97 -6.50
C PHE A 23 0.01 5.73 -5.75
N ALA A 24 -1.21 5.32 -6.09
CA ALA A 24 -1.94 4.24 -5.43
C ALA A 24 -1.16 2.91 -5.34
N GLU A 25 -0.31 2.60 -6.33
CA GLU A 25 0.51 1.39 -6.32
C GLU A 25 1.57 1.40 -5.21
N ALA A 26 2.16 2.56 -4.88
CA ALA A 26 3.11 2.65 -3.76
C ALA A 26 2.43 2.38 -2.42
N TRP A 27 1.22 2.91 -2.21
CA TRP A 27 0.39 2.59 -1.05
C TRP A 27 0.09 1.09 -0.96
N ASN A 28 -0.32 0.47 -2.07
CA ASN A 28 -0.63 -0.97 -2.11
C ASN A 28 0.59 -1.84 -1.78
N LYS A 29 1.75 -1.55 -2.41
CA LYS A 29 2.97 -2.30 -2.15
C LYS A 29 3.44 -2.13 -0.70
N ARG A 30 3.34 -0.93 -0.12
CA ARG A 30 3.67 -0.70 1.29
C ARG A 30 2.71 -1.45 2.23
N ALA A 31 1.42 -1.49 1.90
CA ALA A 31 0.43 -2.28 2.64
C ALA A 31 0.78 -3.77 2.68
N THR A 32 1.17 -4.36 1.56
CA THR A 32 1.60 -5.77 1.48
C THR A 32 2.81 -6.02 2.38
N VAL A 33 3.78 -5.10 2.40
CA VAL A 33 4.96 -5.25 3.26
C VAL A 33 4.58 -5.15 4.75
N PHE A 34 3.67 -4.26 5.12
CA PHE A 34 3.13 -4.21 6.49
C PHE A 34 2.40 -5.50 6.87
N TYR A 35 1.60 -6.07 5.96
CA TYR A 35 0.95 -7.36 6.18
C TYR A 35 1.95 -8.48 6.44
N MET A 36 3.03 -8.55 5.65
CA MET A 36 4.11 -9.54 5.84
C MET A 36 4.86 -9.38 7.18
N LEU A 37 4.84 -8.19 7.76
CA LEU A 37 5.42 -7.90 9.08
C LEU A 37 4.45 -8.11 10.24
N GLY A 38 3.18 -8.45 9.97
CA GLY A 38 2.12 -8.56 10.98
C GLY A 38 1.53 -7.21 11.42
N GLU A 39 1.87 -6.13 10.73
CA GLU A 39 1.43 -4.76 11.02
C GLU A 39 0.09 -4.46 10.33
N TYR A 40 -0.95 -5.21 10.69
CA TYR A 40 -2.22 -5.21 9.97
C TYR A 40 -2.93 -3.86 9.97
N ASP A 41 -2.88 -3.10 11.05
CA ASP A 41 -3.52 -1.77 11.12
C ASP A 41 -2.92 -0.78 10.10
N LYS A 42 -1.60 -0.81 9.94
CA LYS A 42 -0.89 0.01 8.95
C LYS A 42 -1.20 -0.46 7.53
N SER A 43 -1.24 -1.78 7.33
CA SER A 43 -1.64 -2.37 6.05
C SER A 43 -3.03 -1.93 5.62
N MET A 44 -4.02 -2.03 6.52
CA MET A 44 -5.40 -1.61 6.25
C MET A 44 -5.52 -0.11 5.97
N THR A 45 -4.75 0.72 6.67
CA THR A 45 -4.70 2.16 6.42
C THR A 45 -4.19 2.47 5.01
N ASP A 46 -3.11 1.81 4.59
CA ASP A 46 -2.56 1.98 3.25
C ASP A 46 -3.52 1.44 2.17
N ILE A 47 -4.18 0.28 2.39
CA ILE A 47 -5.21 -0.26 1.48
C ILE A 47 -6.37 0.71 1.33
N ASN A 48 -6.88 1.27 2.43
CA ASN A 48 -7.95 2.27 2.37
C ASN A 48 -7.55 3.49 1.55
N THR A 49 -6.28 3.88 1.60
CA THR A 49 -5.75 4.99 0.79
C THR A 49 -5.64 4.59 -0.69
N THR A 50 -5.16 3.38 -0.99
CA THR A 50 -5.16 2.83 -2.35
C THR A 50 -6.57 2.82 -2.94
N LEU A 51 -7.58 2.37 -2.21
CA LEU A 51 -8.97 2.32 -2.68
C LEU A 51 -9.59 3.70 -2.89
N LYS A 52 -9.13 4.73 -2.16
CA LYS A 52 -9.56 6.12 -2.38
C LYS A 52 -8.93 6.73 -3.64
N LEU A 53 -7.67 6.40 -3.91
CA LEU A 53 -6.91 6.93 -5.05
C LEU A 53 -7.27 6.24 -6.35
N GLU A 54 -7.33 4.91 -6.31
CA GLU A 54 -7.81 4.05 -7.37
C GLU A 54 -9.04 3.35 -6.81
N PRO A 55 -10.22 4.01 -6.82
CA PRO A 55 -11.48 3.32 -6.66
C PRO A 55 -11.62 2.44 -7.89
N ARG A 56 -10.92 1.29 -7.90
CA ARG A 56 -11.09 0.31 -8.96
C ARG A 56 -12.59 0.10 -9.05
N PRO A 57 -13.19 0.21 -10.24
CA PRO A 57 -14.59 -0.09 -10.42
C PRO A 57 -14.77 -1.61 -10.29
N PHE A 58 -14.65 -2.14 -9.07
CA PHE A 58 -15.18 -3.46 -8.73
C PHE A 58 -16.72 -3.45 -8.78
N GLY A 59 -17.33 -2.27 -8.96
CA GLY A 59 -18.77 -2.03 -9.11
C GLY A 59 -19.22 -1.59 -10.51
N ALA A 60 -18.43 -1.80 -11.57
CA ALA A 60 -19.03 -2.12 -12.88
C ALA A 60 -19.25 -3.64 -12.91
N MET A 61 -20.07 -4.11 -11.97
CA MET A 61 -20.77 -5.38 -12.12
C MET A 61 -21.73 -5.20 -13.29
N ASP A 62 -21.69 -6.16 -14.21
CA ASP A 62 -22.62 -6.38 -15.31
C ASP A 62 -24.00 -5.74 -15.08
N GLY A 63 -24.32 -4.77 -15.94
CA GLY A 63 -25.67 -4.34 -16.26
C GLY A 63 -25.81 -4.32 -17.78
#